data_AF-A0A5U6STZ8-F1
#
_entry.id   AF-A0A5U6STZ8-F1
#
_cell.length_a   1.000
_cell.length_b   1.000
_cell.length_c   1.000
_cell.angle_alpha   90.00
_cell.angle_beta   90.00
_cell.angle_gamma   90.00
#
_symmetry.space_group_name_H-M   'P 1'
#
loop_
_entity.id
_entity.type
_entity.pdbx_description
1 polymer ?
#
loop_
_entity_poly.entity_id
_entity_poly.type
_entity_poly.pdbx_seq_one_letter_code
_entity_poly.pdbx_strand_id
1 'polypeptide(L)'
;MKKIITALALASIGVASLAHSASFDCSKARSFAEKTICSSPKLSKDDDDLKYLYGYAKASVKDRKAFSEIARALWNSRERCSDYACVEEWYDSAFAIYGAIKAKGIPATNGVTDFAKESEISPNEKKMKAKAIIPKKIFPSMTRKRGQLQ
;
A
#
# COMPACT_ATOMS: atom_id res chain seq x y z
N MET A 1 -3.97 21.65 -66.00
CA MET A 1 -4.11 20.32 -65.37
C MET A 1 -3.43 20.36 -64.00
N LYS A 2 -4.20 20.23 -62.91
CA LYS A 2 -3.76 20.38 -61.51
C LYS A 2 -3.06 19.11 -61.04
N LYS A 3 -1.88 19.22 -60.41
CA LYS A 3 -1.26 18.14 -59.63
C LYS A 3 -1.15 18.62 -58.19
N ILE A 4 -2.04 18.08 -57.36
CA ILE A 4 -2.09 18.30 -55.92
C ILE A 4 -1.12 17.26 -55.34
N ILE A 5 0.01 17.69 -54.77
CA ILE A 5 0.89 16.79 -54.02
C ILE A 5 0.55 16.98 -52.55
N THR A 6 -0.03 15.92 -52.01
CA THR A 6 -0.56 15.71 -50.67
C THR A 6 0.51 15.99 -49.61
N ALA A 7 0.20 16.90 -48.68
CA ALA A 7 0.99 17.13 -47.49
C ALA A 7 0.92 15.90 -46.57
N LEU A 8 2.07 15.28 -46.31
CA LEU A 8 2.22 14.19 -45.36
C LEU A 8 2.25 14.78 -43.94
N ALA A 9 1.09 14.94 -43.33
CA ALA A 9 0.97 15.30 -41.93
C ALA A 9 1.36 14.07 -41.08
N LEU A 10 2.59 14.06 -40.55
CA LEU A 10 2.99 13.12 -39.50
C LEU A 10 2.18 13.42 -38.24
N ALA A 11 1.17 12.60 -37.99
CA ALA A 11 0.42 12.61 -36.74
C ALA A 11 1.33 12.13 -35.60
N SER A 12 1.82 13.06 -34.80
CA SER A 12 2.48 12.78 -33.52
C SER A 12 1.43 12.28 -32.53
N ILE A 13 1.34 10.95 -32.38
CA ILE A 13 0.58 10.32 -31.29
C ILE A 13 1.35 10.61 -30.00
N GLY A 14 0.96 11.69 -29.31
CA GLY A 14 1.46 12.02 -27.99
C GLY A 14 1.00 10.98 -26.98
N VAL A 15 1.91 10.13 -26.53
CA VAL A 15 1.68 9.25 -25.37
C VAL A 15 1.62 10.17 -24.16
N ALA A 16 0.42 10.48 -23.68
CA ALA A 16 0.24 11.21 -22.44
C ALA A 16 0.84 10.35 -21.32
N SER A 17 1.99 10.77 -20.79
CA SER A 17 2.56 10.19 -19.58
C SER A 17 1.53 10.36 -18.48
N LEU A 18 0.88 9.26 -18.08
CA LEU A 18 0.10 9.21 -16.85
C LEU A 18 1.06 9.61 -15.73
N ALA A 19 0.91 10.83 -15.22
CA ALA A 19 1.73 11.35 -14.15
C ALA A 19 1.37 10.60 -12.86
N HIS A 20 2.02 9.46 -12.66
CA HIS A 20 1.97 8.71 -11.43
C HIS A 20 2.76 9.47 -10.38
N SER A 21 2.07 9.91 -9.33
CA SER A 21 2.67 10.59 -8.19
C SER A 21 3.32 9.52 -7.31
N ALA A 22 4.53 9.11 -7.64
CA ALA A 22 5.39 8.44 -6.68
C ALA A 22 6.01 9.52 -5.80
N SER A 23 6.43 9.15 -4.58
CA SER A 23 7.04 10.07 -3.63
C SER A 23 8.43 10.56 -4.05
N PHE A 24 8.95 10.04 -5.18
CA PHE A 24 10.24 10.34 -5.78
C PHE A 24 10.14 10.63 -7.29
N ASP A 25 11.22 11.16 -7.85
CA ASP A 25 11.31 11.50 -9.27
C ASP A 25 11.48 10.24 -10.13
N CYS A 26 10.41 9.84 -10.82
CA CYS A 26 10.39 8.68 -11.70
C CYS A 26 11.40 8.75 -12.86
N SER A 27 11.84 9.95 -13.27
CA SER A 27 12.90 10.07 -14.28
C SER A 27 14.27 9.58 -13.78
N LYS A 28 14.43 9.44 -12.46
CA LYS A 28 15.65 8.99 -11.79
C LYS A 28 15.58 7.53 -11.31
N ALA A 29 14.49 6.81 -11.59
CA ALA A 29 14.31 5.42 -11.18
C ALA A 29 15.39 4.51 -11.77
N ARG A 30 16.10 3.76 -10.92
CA ARG A 30 17.21 2.87 -11.31
C ARG A 30 16.87 1.40 -11.07
N SER A 31 16.39 1.08 -9.88
CA SER A 31 16.15 -0.31 -9.48
C SER A 31 14.90 -0.88 -10.12
N PHE A 32 14.78 -2.21 -10.08
CA PHE A 32 13.57 -2.91 -10.50
C PHE A 32 12.35 -2.38 -9.73
N ALA A 33 12.46 -2.24 -8.41
CA ALA A 33 11.38 -1.76 -7.56
C ALA A 33 10.96 -0.33 -7.93
N GLU A 34 11.91 0.60 -8.06
CA GLU A 34 11.61 2.00 -8.43
C GLU A 34 10.89 2.11 -9.78
N LYS A 35 11.35 1.37 -10.80
CA LYS A 35 10.69 1.34 -12.12
C LYS A 35 9.29 0.72 -12.05
N THR A 36 9.12 -0.31 -11.22
CA THR A 36 7.82 -0.97 -11.01
C THR A 36 6.84 -0.04 -10.30
N ILE A 37 7.30 0.73 -9.31
CA ILE A 37 6.50 1.76 -8.63
C ILE A 37 6.04 2.83 -9.62
N CYS A 38 6.95 3.34 -10.45
CA CYS A 38 6.64 4.40 -11.42
C CYS A 38 5.71 3.97 -12.56
N SER A 39 5.65 2.68 -12.87
CA SER A 39 4.81 2.14 -13.96
C SER A 39 3.46 1.58 -13.48
N SER A 40 3.30 1.37 -12.17
CA SER A 40 2.05 0.87 -11.57
C SER A 40 1.28 2.00 -10.88
N PRO A 41 0.05 2.33 -11.34
CA PRO A 41 -0.79 3.31 -10.64
C PRO A 41 -1.06 2.95 -9.18
N LYS A 42 -1.23 1.64 -8.89
CA LYS A 42 -1.44 1.16 -7.53
C LYS A 42 -0.21 1.42 -6.66
N LEU A 43 0.96 0.93 -7.08
CA LEU A 43 2.18 1.05 -6.27
C LEU A 43 2.65 2.50 -6.14
N SER A 44 2.44 3.33 -7.17
CA SER A 44 2.66 4.78 -7.07
C SER A 44 1.80 5.39 -5.97
N LYS A 45 0.51 5.03 -5.89
CA LYS A 45 -0.38 5.51 -4.83
C LYS A 45 0.04 5.00 -3.45
N ASP A 46 0.44 3.73 -3.36
CA ASP A 46 0.96 3.14 -2.13
C ASP A 46 2.23 3.87 -1.66
N ASP A 47 3.11 4.28 -2.58
CA ASP A 47 4.32 5.07 -2.29
C ASP A 47 4.02 6.46 -1.70
N ASP A 48 3.04 7.15 -2.27
CA ASP A 48 2.58 8.44 -1.77
C ASP A 48 1.94 8.32 -0.38
N ASP A 49 1.09 7.32 -0.15
CA ASP A 49 0.47 7.09 1.15
C ASP A 49 1.52 6.72 2.21
N LEU A 50 2.49 5.89 1.84
CA LEU A 50 3.58 5.49 2.71
C LEU A 50 4.45 6.70 3.11
N LYS A 51 4.66 7.68 2.23
CA LYS A 51 5.38 8.93 2.54
C LYS A 51 4.74 9.67 3.71
N TYR A 52 3.41 9.79 3.73
CA TYR A 52 2.70 10.44 4.83
C TYR A 52 2.82 9.64 6.13
N LEU A 53 2.60 8.32 6.07
CA LEU A 53 2.73 7.45 7.24
C LEU A 53 4.16 7.46 7.81
N TYR A 54 5.17 7.40 6.94
CA TYR A 54 6.57 7.56 7.30
C TYR A 54 6.79 8.88 8.05
N GLY A 55 6.23 10.00 7.57
CA GLY A 55 6.32 11.30 8.23
C GLY A 55 5.74 11.27 9.65
N TYR A 56 4.56 10.67 9.83
CA TYR A 56 3.94 10.53 11.15
C TYR A 56 4.72 9.60 12.09
N ALA A 57 5.15 8.43 11.61
CA ALA A 57 5.96 7.49 12.37
C ALA A 57 7.32 8.11 12.76
N LYS A 58 7.90 8.88 11.85
CA LYS A 58 9.10 9.66 12.13
C LYS A 58 8.82 10.72 13.19
N ALA A 59 7.69 11.40 13.20
CA ALA A 59 7.39 12.41 14.21
C ALA A 59 7.11 11.82 15.61
N SER A 60 6.65 10.55 15.70
CA SER A 60 6.26 9.93 16.98
C SER A 60 7.42 9.40 17.83
N VAL A 61 8.63 9.28 17.27
CA VAL A 61 9.76 8.60 17.92
C VAL A 61 10.81 9.58 18.45
N LYS A 62 11.29 9.32 19.68
CA LYS A 62 12.43 10.04 20.28
C LYS A 62 13.78 9.56 19.73
N ASP A 63 13.96 8.25 19.58
CA ASP A 63 15.19 7.68 19.01
C ASP A 63 15.19 7.80 17.48
N ARG A 64 15.79 8.89 17.00
CA ARG A 64 15.92 9.20 15.58
C ARG A 64 16.88 8.26 14.85
N LYS A 65 17.89 7.74 15.56
CA LYS A 65 18.91 6.87 14.98
C LYS A 65 18.32 5.50 14.71
N ALA A 66 17.64 4.91 15.70
CA ALA A 66 16.93 3.65 15.52
C ALA A 66 15.90 3.73 14.40
N PHE A 67 15.14 4.83 14.31
CA PHE A 67 14.18 5.03 13.22
C PHE A 67 14.87 5.04 11.84
N SER A 68 15.99 5.75 11.73
CA SER A 68 16.74 5.82 10.47
C SER A 68 17.31 4.47 10.05
N GLU A 69 17.70 3.63 11.02
CA GLU A 69 18.19 2.27 10.74
C GLU A 69 17.08 1.37 10.22
N ILE A 70 15.90 1.41 10.84
CA ILE A 70 14.72 0.68 10.37
C ILE A 70 14.33 1.14 8.96
N ALA A 71 14.26 2.45 8.73
CA ALA A 71 13.91 3.00 7.42
C ALA A 71 14.90 2.60 6.33
N ARG A 72 16.21 2.63 6.64
CA ARG A 72 17.25 2.19 5.71
C ARG A 72 17.17 0.68 5.44
N ALA A 73 16.92 -0.13 6.47
CA ALA A 73 16.76 -1.58 6.30
C ALA A 73 15.55 -1.92 5.43
N LEU A 74 14.42 -1.23 5.63
CA LEU A 74 13.21 -1.35 4.80
C LEU A 74 13.47 -0.93 3.36
N TRP A 75 14.08 0.24 3.12
CA TRP A 75 14.43 0.62 1.74
C TRP A 75 15.34 -0.43 1.11
N ASN A 76 16.43 -0.82 1.78
CA ASN A 76 17.34 -1.82 1.24
C ASN A 76 16.67 -3.17 0.93
N SER A 77 15.61 -3.56 1.64
CA SER A 77 14.85 -4.78 1.29
C SER A 77 14.01 -4.60 0.03
N ARG A 78 13.39 -3.44 -0.17
CA ARG A 78 12.71 -3.08 -1.41
C ARG A 78 13.61 -3.24 -2.63
N GLU A 79 14.85 -2.75 -2.54
CA GLU A 79 15.80 -2.77 -3.66
C GLU A 79 16.24 -4.18 -4.07
N ARG A 80 15.93 -5.21 -3.26
CA ARG A 80 16.21 -6.61 -3.60
C ARG A 80 15.07 -7.30 -4.36
N CYS A 81 13.92 -6.65 -4.52
CA CYS A 81 12.81 -7.23 -5.27
C CYS A 81 13.12 -7.38 -6.76
N SER A 82 12.67 -8.50 -7.33
CA SER A 82 12.85 -8.85 -8.75
C SER A 82 11.53 -9.04 -9.50
N ASP A 83 10.39 -8.93 -8.82
CA ASP A 83 9.06 -9.02 -9.41
C ASP A 83 8.06 -8.09 -8.71
N TYR A 84 6.89 -7.92 -9.33
CA TYR A 84 5.84 -7.04 -8.84
C TYR A 84 5.32 -7.47 -7.46
N ALA A 85 5.11 -8.78 -7.25
CA ALA A 85 4.54 -9.31 -6.02
C ALA A 85 5.43 -8.99 -4.81
N CYS A 86 6.74 -9.12 -4.95
CA CYS A 86 7.69 -8.72 -3.92
C CYS A 86 7.57 -7.24 -3.55
N VAL A 87 7.41 -6.35 -4.53
CA VAL A 87 7.27 -4.90 -4.27
C VAL A 87 5.93 -4.60 -3.58
N GLU A 88 4.86 -5.29 -3.97
CA GLU A 88 3.54 -5.16 -3.33
C GLU A 88 3.57 -5.64 -1.87
N GLU A 89 4.10 -6.84 -1.60
CA GLU A 89 4.28 -7.38 -0.25
C GLU A 89 5.20 -6.52 0.61
N TRP A 90 6.18 -5.86 -0.01
CA TRP A 90 7.03 -4.89 0.68
C TRP A 90 6.23 -3.68 1.19
N TYR A 91 5.27 -3.17 0.40
CA TYR A 91 4.41 -2.06 0.86
C TYR A 91 3.53 -2.50 2.03
N ASP A 92 2.93 -3.70 1.98
CA ASP A 92 2.13 -4.23 3.10
C ASP A 92 2.96 -4.28 4.39
N SER A 93 4.20 -4.77 4.29
CA SER A 93 5.14 -4.81 5.40
C SER A 93 5.51 -3.41 5.90
N ALA A 94 5.79 -2.48 4.99
CA ALA A 94 6.18 -1.11 5.34
C ALA A 94 5.04 -0.35 6.01
N PHE A 95 3.80 -0.49 5.54
CA PHE A 95 2.61 0.08 6.17
C PHE A 95 2.41 -0.48 7.59
N ALA A 96 2.54 -1.80 7.76
CA ALA A 96 2.43 -2.43 9.08
C ALA A 96 3.51 -1.91 10.05
N ILE A 97 4.76 -1.84 9.62
CA ILE A 97 5.88 -1.41 10.47
C ILE A 97 5.75 0.07 10.84
N TYR A 98 5.54 0.97 9.88
CA TYR A 98 5.38 2.39 10.22
C TYR A 98 4.09 2.65 10.98
N GLY A 99 3.01 1.90 10.72
CA GLY A 99 1.78 1.93 11.50
C GLY A 99 2.02 1.57 12.97
N ALA A 100 2.78 0.49 13.22
CA ALA A 100 3.18 0.09 14.56
C ALA A 100 4.06 1.13 15.24
N ILE A 101 5.05 1.70 14.53
CA ILE A 101 5.93 2.75 15.08
C ILE A 101 5.14 4.02 15.42
N LYS A 102 4.20 4.42 14.56
CA LYS A 102 3.31 5.55 14.82
C LYS A 102 2.46 5.32 16.08
N ALA A 103 1.96 4.11 16.28
CA ALA A 103 1.05 3.79 17.38
C ALA A 103 1.76 3.51 18.72
N LYS A 104 2.89 2.80 18.69
CA LYS A 104 3.54 2.23 19.87
C LYS A 104 4.99 2.69 20.06
N GLY A 105 5.56 3.43 19.10
CA GLY A 105 6.98 3.74 19.06
C GLY A 105 7.82 2.57 18.51
N ILE A 106 9.15 2.73 18.50
CA ILE A 106 10.06 1.66 18.10
C ILE A 106 10.14 0.66 19.27
N PRO A 107 9.85 -0.64 19.05
CA PRO A 107 10.03 -1.63 20.10
C PRO A 107 11.50 -1.66 20.50
N ALA A 108 11.78 -1.61 21.80
CA ALA A 108 13.12 -1.82 22.32
C ALA A 108 13.49 -3.29 22.03
N THR A 109 14.24 -3.53 20.96
CA THR A 109 14.76 -4.87 20.69
C THR A 109 15.96 -5.09 21.61
N ASN A 110 15.78 -5.87 22.68
CA ASN A 110 16.90 -6.36 23.51
C ASN A 110 17.68 -7.48 22.79
N GLY A 111 17.81 -7.42 21.46
CA GLY A 111 18.54 -8.44 20.68
C GLY A 111 17.83 -9.79 20.53
N VAL A 112 16.54 -9.92 20.87
CA VAL A 112 15.77 -11.15 20.60
C VAL A 112 14.71 -10.85 19.54
N THR A 113 14.83 -11.52 18.40
CA THR A 113 13.91 -11.43 17.27
C THR A 113 12.62 -12.18 17.54
N ASP A 114 11.73 -11.59 18.35
CA ASP A 114 10.38 -12.12 18.57
C ASP A 114 9.34 -11.30 17.79
N PHE A 115 9.46 -11.28 16.46
CA PHE A 115 8.37 -10.81 15.57
C PHE A 115 7.29 -11.89 15.33
N ALA A 116 7.42 -13.06 15.99
CA ALA A 116 6.50 -14.19 15.84
C ALA A 116 5.61 -14.47 17.07
N LYS A 117 5.67 -13.66 18.14
CA LYS A 117 4.76 -13.80 19.30
C LYS A 117 4.38 -12.44 19.88
N GLU A 118 3.46 -11.76 19.22
CA GLU A 118 2.51 -10.89 19.94
C GLU A 118 1.20 -10.86 19.15
N SER A 119 0.59 -12.03 19.08
CA SER A 119 -0.81 -12.21 18.72
C SER A 119 -1.59 -12.82 19.87
N GLU A 120 -1.31 -12.46 21.13
CA GLU A 120 -2.18 -12.82 22.26
C GLU A 120 -2.22 -11.73 23.33
N ILE A 121 -2.95 -10.64 23.05
CA ILE A 121 -3.71 -9.97 24.10
C ILE A 121 -5.18 -9.92 23.67
N SER A 122 -5.88 -10.95 24.10
CA SER A 122 -7.34 -11.04 24.22
C SER A 122 -7.84 -9.98 25.21
N PRO A 123 -8.85 -9.15 24.86
CA PRO A 123 -9.64 -8.45 25.85
C PRO A 123 -10.71 -9.41 26.39
N ASN A 124 -10.42 -10.07 27.51
CA ASN A 124 -11.41 -10.87 28.24
C ASN A 124 -12.47 -9.96 28.89
N GLU A 125 -13.72 -10.40 28.76
CA GLU A 125 -14.98 -9.83 29.17
C GLU A 125 -15.03 -9.37 30.63
N LYS A 126 -15.65 -8.20 30.87
CA LYS A 126 -16.43 -7.97 32.10
C LYS A 126 -17.92 -8.07 31.76
N LYS A 127 -18.45 -9.23 32.14
CA LYS A 127 -19.85 -9.65 32.14
C LYS A 127 -20.68 -8.86 33.14
N MET A 128 -21.71 -8.17 32.67
CA MET A 128 -22.94 -7.93 33.45
C MET A 128 -24.12 -8.55 32.69
N LYS A 129 -24.80 -9.48 33.36
CA LYS A 129 -25.89 -10.31 32.84
C LYS A 129 -27.25 -9.59 32.85
N ALA A 130 -28.15 -10.20 32.07
CA ALA A 130 -29.63 -10.21 32.09
C ALA A 130 -30.25 -9.36 30.97
N LYS A 131 -31.20 -9.83 30.15
CA LYS A 131 -32.19 -10.91 30.30
C LYS A 131 -32.69 -11.32 28.90
N ALA A 132 -32.96 -12.60 28.70
CA ALA A 132 -33.49 -13.17 27.47
C ALA A 132 -34.90 -12.65 27.12
N ILE A 133 -35.18 -12.49 25.81
CA ILE A 133 -36.46 -12.80 25.12
C ILE A 133 -36.16 -12.92 23.62
N ILE A 134 -36.46 -14.07 23.02
CA ILE A 134 -36.49 -14.32 21.56
C ILE A 134 -37.96 -14.16 21.10
N PRO A 135 -38.22 -13.63 19.89
CA PRO A 135 -38.98 -14.44 18.93
C PRO A 135 -38.29 -14.58 17.56
N LYS A 136 -38.69 -15.65 16.88
CA LYS A 136 -38.12 -16.24 15.66
C LYS A 136 -38.64 -15.58 14.36
N LYS A 137 -37.87 -15.84 13.28
CA LYS A 137 -38.21 -15.79 11.83
C LYS A 137 -38.26 -14.36 11.26
N ILE A 138 -37.76 -14.05 10.06
CA ILE A 138 -38.01 -14.65 8.74
C ILE A 138 -36.85 -14.24 7.80
N PHE A 139 -36.22 -15.21 7.12
CA PHE A 139 -35.39 -14.96 5.94
C PHE A 139 -36.28 -15.00 4.69
N PRO A 140 -36.15 -14.06 3.74
CA PRO A 140 -36.53 -14.29 2.36
C PRO A 140 -35.31 -14.59 1.47
N SER A 141 -35.45 -15.68 0.73
CA SER A 141 -34.62 -16.11 -0.40
C SER A 141 -34.54 -15.03 -1.49
N MET A 142 -33.32 -14.62 -1.88
CA MET A 142 -33.09 -13.82 -3.07
C MET A 142 -32.74 -14.76 -4.23
N THR A 143 -33.73 -14.98 -5.10
CA THR A 143 -33.57 -15.72 -6.35
C THR A 143 -33.07 -14.80 -7.46
N ARG A 144 -32.09 -15.33 -8.20
CA ARG A 144 -31.42 -14.75 -9.37
C ARG A 144 -32.37 -14.71 -10.57
N LYS A 145 -32.71 -13.52 -11.10
CA LYS A 145 -33.36 -13.39 -12.41
C LYS A 145 -32.34 -13.03 -13.50
N ARG A 146 -32.47 -13.71 -14.64
CA ARG A 146 -31.66 -13.69 -15.85
C ARG A 146 -32.60 -13.26 -17.00
N GLY A 147 -32.19 -12.35 -17.88
CA GLY A 147 -32.92 -11.93 -19.12
C GLY A 147 -34.08 -10.97 -18.86
N GLN A 148 -34.46 -10.02 -19.72
CA GLN A 148 -34.38 -9.94 -21.18
C GLN A 148 -34.69 -8.50 -21.68
N LEU A 149 -34.29 -8.23 -22.93
CA LEU A 149 -34.47 -7.08 -23.82
C LEU A 149 -35.64 -6.11 -23.57
N GLN A 150 -35.34 -4.81 -23.66
CA GLN A 150 -36.01 -3.84 -24.55
C GLN A 150 -34.96 -2.88 -25.11
#